data_AF-A0A1I3ADL7-F1
#
_entry.id   AF-A0A1I3ADL7-F1
#
_cell.length_a   1.000
_cell.length_b   1.000
_cell.length_c   1.000
_cell.angle_alpha   90.00
_cell.angle_beta   90.00
_cell.angle_gamma   90.00
#
_symmetry.space_group_name_H-M   'P 1'
#
loop_
_entity.id
_entity.type
_entity.pdbx_description
1 polymer ?
#
loop_
_entity_poly.entity_id
_entity_poly.type
_entity_poly.pdbx_seq_one_letter_code
_entity_poly.pdbx_strand_id
1 'polypeptide(L)'
;MIYANKKIASSINLAQQTAQIITNVKALEQKGLIRIDDLTVYLDLSLWVDKKIATNWIDCLLIYYRVKKSFKAGTLYFKDIKTEELIGTCNNKKAKVLIFS
;
A
#
# COMPACT_ATOMS: atom_id res chain seq x y z
N MET A 1 42.41 2.44 19.40
CA MET A 1 41.73 2.48 18.09
C MET A 1 40.29 2.03 18.31
N ILE A 2 39.35 2.96 18.47
CA ILE A 2 37.95 2.65 18.81
C ILE A 2 37.18 2.51 17.49
N TYR A 3 36.74 1.29 17.18
CA TYR A 3 35.84 1.04 16.05
C TYR A 3 34.45 1.55 16.38
N ALA A 4 34.22 2.83 16.11
CA ALA A 4 32.88 3.40 16.04
C ALA A 4 32.22 3.01 14.71
N ASN A 5 31.70 1.80 14.63
CA ASN A 5 30.69 1.44 13.62
C ASN A 5 29.32 1.28 14.31
N LYS A 6 28.84 2.36 14.94
CA LYS A 6 27.40 2.54 15.08
C LYS A 6 26.87 2.70 13.67
N LYS A 7 26.40 1.61 13.07
CA LYS A 7 25.38 1.69 12.03
C LYS A 7 24.19 2.40 12.68
N ILE A 8 24.18 3.72 12.55
CA ILE A 8 22.96 4.51 12.68
C ILE A 8 22.14 4.01 11.50
N ALA A 9 21.38 2.94 11.72
CA ALA A 9 20.23 2.64 10.90
C ALA A 9 19.42 3.92 10.97
N SER A 10 19.50 4.71 9.90
CA SER A 10 18.76 5.95 9.73
C SER A 10 17.34 5.58 10.10
N SER A 11 16.88 6.04 11.26
CA SER A 11 15.49 5.94 11.65
C SER A 11 14.77 6.76 10.58
N ILE A 12 14.38 6.10 9.50
CA ILE A 12 13.70 6.75 8.39
C ILE A 12 12.49 7.41 9.04
N ASN A 13 12.44 8.73 8.95
CA ASN A 13 11.40 9.49 9.60
C ASN A 13 10.05 8.98 9.06
N LEU A 14 9.21 8.43 9.95
CA LEU A 14 7.89 7.88 9.59
C LEU A 14 7.08 8.88 8.77
N ALA A 15 7.24 10.18 9.03
CA ALA A 15 6.62 11.24 8.25
C ALA A 15 7.15 11.30 6.81
N GLN A 16 8.46 11.12 6.58
CA GLN A 16 9.05 11.07 5.24
C GLN A 16 8.59 9.82 4.47
N GLN A 17 8.55 8.65 5.11
CA GLN A 17 8.00 7.44 4.48
C GLN A 17 6.54 7.62 4.08
N THR A 18 5.73 8.19 4.98
CA THR A 18 4.32 8.45 4.72
C THR A 18 4.13 9.42 3.55
N ALA A 19 4.92 10.50 3.51
CA ALA A 19 4.89 11.46 2.39
C ALA A 19 5.30 10.80 1.06
N GLN A 20 6.31 9.93 1.07
CA GLN A 20 6.74 9.19 -0.12
C GLN A 20 5.63 8.24 -0.61
N ILE A 21 4.99 7.51 0.30
CA ILE A 21 3.86 6.62 -0.01
C ILE A 21 2.72 7.42 -0.65
N ILE A 22 2.33 8.55 -0.07
CA ILE A 22 1.28 9.42 -0.60
C ILE A 22 1.64 9.91 -2.02
N THR A 23 2.88 10.32 -2.22
CA THR A 23 3.37 10.82 -3.52
C THR A 23 3.32 9.72 -4.57
N ASN A 24 3.79 8.51 -4.24
CA ASN A 24 3.80 7.37 -5.15
C ASN A 24 2.37 6.93 -5.51
N VAL A 25 1.47 6.84 -4.52
CA VAL A 25 0.05 6.51 -4.74
C VAL A 25 -0.60 7.53 -5.67
N LYS A 26 -0.42 8.84 -5.43
CA LYS A 26 -0.94 9.89 -6.33
C LYS A 26 -0.39 9.79 -7.75
N ALA A 27 0.90 9.50 -7.90
CA ALA A 27 1.52 9.35 -9.22
C ALA A 27 0.94 8.14 -9.99
N LEU A 28 0.60 7.05 -9.29
CA LEU A 28 -0.02 5.87 -9.90
C LEU A 28 -1.49 6.09 -10.24
N GLU A 29 -2.21 6.85 -9.42
CA GLU A 29 -3.58 7.29 -9.70
C GLU A 29 -3.61 8.17 -10.97
N GLN A 30 -2.67 9.11 -11.10
CA GLN A 30 -2.52 9.94 -12.31
C GLN A 30 -2.17 9.12 -13.57
N LYS A 31 -1.45 8.01 -13.41
CA LYS A 31 -1.13 7.07 -14.50
C LYS A 31 -2.26 6.10 -14.82
N GLY A 32 -3.37 6.14 -14.08
CA GLY A 32 -4.50 5.21 -14.26
C GLY A 32 -4.20 3.77 -13.85
N LEU A 33 -3.11 3.53 -13.10
CA LEU A 33 -2.71 2.19 -12.64
C LEU A 33 -3.43 1.76 -11.36
N ILE A 34 -3.95 2.74 -10.62
CA ILE A 34 -4.82 2.52 -9.47
C ILE A 34 -6.02 3.45 -9.58
N ARG A 35 -7.18 2.97 -9.13
CA ARG A 35 -8.40 3.75 -8.99
C ARG A 35 -8.99 3.47 -7.62
N ILE A 36 -9.34 4.52 -6.90
CA ILE A 36 -9.82 4.44 -5.53
C ILE A 36 -11.29 4.84 -5.52
N ASP A 37 -12.15 3.93 -5.09
CA ASP A 37 -13.60 4.11 -5.01
C ASP A 37 -14.11 3.74 -3.62
N ASP A 38 -14.35 4.77 -2.81
CA ASP A 38 -14.67 4.69 -1.39
C ASP A 38 -13.87 3.66 -0.56
N LEU A 39 -14.34 2.42 -0.42
CA LEU A 39 -13.71 1.30 0.30
C LEU A 39 -13.03 0.26 -0.61
N THR A 40 -13.11 0.46 -1.92
CA THR A 40 -12.59 -0.44 -2.95
C THR A 40 -11.43 0.23 -3.68
N VAL A 41 -10.30 -0.45 -3.75
CA VAL A 41 -9.14 -0.04 -4.52
C VAL A 41 -9.02 -0.98 -5.71
N TYR A 42 -9.18 -0.43 -6.91
CA TYR A 42 -8.87 -1.10 -8.15
C TYR A 42 -7.40 -0.86 -8.47
N LEU A 43 -6.66 -1.92 -8.76
CA LEU A 43 -5.25 -1.84 -9.13
C LEU A 43 -4.93 -2.87 -10.20
N ASP A 44 -3.90 -2.62 -10.99
CA ASP A 44 -3.44 -3.60 -11.97
C ASP A 44 -2.64 -4.73 -11.28
N LEU A 45 -3.05 -5.98 -11.49
CA LEU A 45 -2.39 -7.17 -10.92
C LEU A 45 -0.88 -7.24 -11.24
N SER A 46 -0.42 -6.59 -12.31
CA SER A 46 1.01 -6.52 -12.68
C SER A 46 1.86 -5.85 -11.60
N LEU A 47 1.26 -5.07 -10.70
CA LEU A 47 1.94 -4.47 -9.54
C LEU A 47 2.15 -5.49 -8.40
N TRP A 48 1.45 -6.62 -8.42
CA TRP A 48 1.44 -7.67 -7.40
C TRP A 48 2.17 -8.93 -7.91
N VAL A 49 3.46 -8.76 -8.23
CA VAL A 49 4.35 -9.82 -8.72
C VAL A 49 4.60 -10.94 -7.71
N ASP A 50 4.52 -10.62 -6.41
CA ASP A 50 4.75 -11.59 -5.34
C ASP A 50 3.80 -11.30 -4.18
N LYS A 51 3.46 -12.33 -3.41
CA LYS A 51 2.69 -12.19 -2.17
C LYS A 51 3.28 -11.15 -1.21
N LYS A 52 4.60 -11.05 -1.11
CA LYS A 52 5.29 -10.07 -0.25
C LYS A 52 5.11 -8.64 -0.77
N ILE A 53 5.22 -8.45 -2.09
CA ILE A 53 5.02 -7.15 -2.75
C ILE A 53 3.55 -6.74 -2.62
N ALA A 54 2.62 -7.66 -2.87
CA ALA A 54 1.18 -7.45 -2.70
C ALA A 54 0.82 -7.05 -1.26
N THR A 55 1.39 -7.72 -0.26
CA THR A 55 1.17 -7.36 1.15
C THR A 55 1.69 -5.95 1.46
N ASN A 56 2.89 -5.61 0.98
CA ASN A 56 3.46 -4.28 1.16
C ASN A 56 2.64 -3.19 0.46
N TRP A 57 2.06 -3.48 -0.70
CA TRP A 57 1.11 -2.60 -1.39
C TRP A 57 -0.13 -2.32 -0.55
N ILE A 58 -0.72 -3.38 0.01
CA ILE A 58 -1.88 -3.27 0.89
C ILE A 58 -1.56 -2.38 2.11
N ASP A 59 -0.39 -2.57 2.73
CA ASP A 59 0.04 -1.78 3.88
C ASP A 59 0.28 -0.31 3.51
N CYS A 60 0.94 -0.04 2.38
CA CYS A 60 1.13 1.32 1.85
C CYS A 60 -0.21 2.03 1.60
N LEU A 61 -1.16 1.34 0.98
CA LEU A 61 -2.48 1.89 0.70
C LEU A 61 -3.30 2.10 1.98
N LEU A 62 -3.16 1.22 2.97
CA LEU A 62 -3.77 1.42 4.29
C LEU A 62 -3.25 2.69 4.98
N ILE A 63 -1.93 2.95 4.90
CA ILE A 63 -1.33 4.18 5.43
C ILE A 63 -1.91 5.41 4.71
N TYR A 64 -1.98 5.38 3.38
CA TYR A 64 -2.59 6.44 2.58
C TYR A 64 -4.04 6.71 3.01
N TYR A 65 -4.85 5.67 3.20
CA TYR A 65 -6.24 5.78 3.63
C TYR A 65 -6.39 6.37 5.04
N ARG A 66 -5.56 5.94 5.98
CA ARG A 66 -5.57 6.46 7.35
C ARG A 66 -5.25 7.95 7.39
N VAL A 67 -4.30 8.39 6.58
CA VAL A 67 -3.88 9.79 6.53
C VAL A 67 -4.87 10.67 5.78
N LYS A 68 -5.39 10.23 4.63
CA LYS A 68 -6.24 11.06 3.75
C LYS A 68 -7.71 11.09 4.16
N LYS A 69 -8.27 9.96 4.62
CA LYS A 69 -9.72 9.81 4.85
C LYS A 69 -10.11 9.70 6.33
N SER A 70 -9.18 9.83 7.28
CA SER A 70 -9.44 9.53 8.70
C SER A 70 -10.17 8.19 8.86
N PHE A 71 -9.68 7.17 8.16
CA PHE A 71 -10.28 5.84 8.12
C PHE A 71 -10.32 5.24 9.54
N LYS A 72 -11.48 5.30 10.20
CA LYS A 72 -11.67 4.89 11.61
C LYS A 72 -11.76 3.38 11.76
N ALA A 73 -12.50 2.69 10.89
CA ALA A 73 -12.62 1.24 10.86
C ALA A 73 -13.35 0.81 9.59
N GLY A 74 -12.89 -0.27 8.96
CA GLY A 74 -13.53 -0.86 7.78
C GLY A 74 -12.62 -1.88 7.09
N THR A 75 -13.20 -2.64 6.17
CA THR A 75 -12.45 -3.54 5.27
C THR A 75 -12.20 -2.80 3.96
N LEU A 76 -10.93 -2.65 3.58
CA LEU A 76 -10.55 -2.24 2.23
C LEU A 76 -10.59 -3.46 1.32
N TYR A 77 -11.27 -3.34 0.19
CA TYR A 77 -11.32 -4.37 -0.84
C TYR A 77 -10.35 -3.98 -1.95
N PHE A 78 -9.55 -4.93 -2.40
CA PHE A 78 -8.64 -4.75 -3.53
C PHE A 78 -9.17 -5.58 -4.69
N LYS A 79 -9.40 -4.92 -5.81
CA LYS A 79 -9.88 -5.53 -7.04
C LYS A 79 -8.88 -5.32 -8.18
N ASP A 80 -8.85 -6.25 -9.12
CA ASP A 80 -8.13 -6.01 -10.36
C ASP A 80 -8.87 -4.97 -11.21
N ILE A 81 -8.12 -4.08 -11.87
CA ILE A 81 -8.73 -3.04 -12.72
C ILE A 81 -9.24 -3.57 -14.06
N LYS A 82 -8.76 -4.74 -14.54
CA LYS A 82 -9.14 -5.34 -15.82
C LYS A 82 -10.25 -6.39 -15.64
N THR A 83 -10.14 -7.26 -14.64
CA THR A 83 -11.09 -8.36 -14.42
C THR A 83 -12.16 -8.05 -13.38
N GLU A 84 -12.00 -6.95 -12.62
CA GLU A 84 -12.84 -6.59 -11.47
C GLU A 84 -12.89 -7.66 -10.36
N GLU A 85 -12.03 -8.68 -10.44
CA GLU A 85 -11.98 -9.77 -9.47
C GLU A 85 -11.39 -9.29 -8.15
N LEU A 86 -11.84 -9.90 -7.06
CA LEU A 86 -11.33 -9.60 -5.73
C LEU A 86 -9.96 -10.24 -5.52
N ILE A 87 -8.92 -9.43 -5.63
CA ILE A 87 -7.52 -9.87 -5.52
C ILE A 87 -7.01 -9.84 -4.07
N GLY A 88 -7.62 -9.05 -3.19
CA GLY A 88 -7.23 -8.99 -1.80
C GLY A 88 -8.18 -8.19 -0.93
N THR A 89 -7.98 -8.29 0.38
CA THR A 89 -8.71 -7.50 1.37
C THR A 89 -7.79 -7.06 2.50
N CYS A 90 -8.12 -5.94 3.14
CA CYS A 90 -7.44 -5.50 4.34
C CYS A 90 -8.44 -5.08 5.40
N ASN A 91 -8.48 -5.79 6.51
CA ASN A 91 -9.27 -5.40 7.66
C ASN A 91 -8.35 -4.92 8.79
N ASN A 92 -8.33 -3.60 9.01
CA ASN A 92 -7.75 -2.95 10.18
C ASN A 92 -6.39 -3.52 10.65
N LYS A 93 -5.44 -3.71 9.71
CA LYS A 93 -4.07 -4.27 9.83
C LYS A 93 -3.87 -5.73 9.37
N LYS A 94 -4.92 -6.49 9.07
CA LYS A 94 -4.78 -7.83 8.49
C LYS A 94 -4.93 -7.76 6.98
N ALA A 95 -3.81 -7.69 6.27
CA ALA A 95 -3.74 -7.84 4.82
C ALA A 95 -3.94 -9.31 4.44
N LYS A 96 -4.87 -9.58 3.53
CA LYS A 96 -5.10 -10.89 2.92
C LYS A 96 -5.03 -10.74 1.41
N VAL A 97 -3.99 -11.32 0.82
CA VAL A 97 -3.85 -11.44 -0.63
C VAL A 97 -4.55 -12.74 -1.05
N LEU A 98 -5.45 -12.66 -2.01
CA LEU A 98 -6.20 -13.78 -2.57
C LEU A 98 -5.60 -14.22 -3.92
N ILE A 99 -5.25 -13.25 -4.77
CA ILE A 99 -4.71 -13.45 -6.11
C ILE A 99 -3.46 -12.56 -6.26
N PHE A 100 -2.41 -13.12 -6.86
CA PHE A 100 -1.19 -12.42 -7.24
C PHE A 100 -0.67 -13.04 -8.55
N SER A 101 0.06 -12.25 -9.34
CA SER A 101 0.58 -12.67 -10.65
C SER A 101 1.91 -13.39 -10.55
#